data_AF-A0A2J8G803-F1
#
_entry.id   AF-A0A2J8G803-F1
#
_cell.length_a   1.000
_cell.length_b   1.000
_cell.length_c   1.000
_cell.angle_alpha   90.00
_cell.angle_beta   90.00
_cell.angle_gamma   90.00
#
_symmetry.space_group_name_H-M   'P 1'
#
loop_
_entity.id
_entity.type
_entity.pdbx_description
1 polymer ?
#
loop_
_entity_poly.entity_id
_entity_poly.type
_entity_poly.pdbx_seq_one_letter_code
_entity_poly.pdbx_strand_id
1 'polypeptide(L)'
;MKFSPLAVHCTSLCLDVISNEKFVFMTLDDIDDCYTDIYQMVYERIDSKEKHSLYLEALTTLVTQKILVILVNALLHPSEIEPGRMLSDMDDTISSFTP
;
A
#
# COMPACT_ATOMS: atom_id res chain seq x y z
N MET A 1 2.48 10.36 -16.98
CA MET A 1 3.12 10.32 -15.65
C MET A 1 4.12 9.19 -15.62
N LYS A 2 5.26 9.36 -14.95
CA LYS A 2 6.17 8.27 -14.61
C LYS A 2 5.96 8.00 -13.12
N PHE A 3 5.30 6.91 -12.78
CA PHE A 3 5.08 6.50 -11.39
C PHE A 3 6.35 5.90 -10.81
N SER A 4 6.56 6.06 -9.50
CA SER A 4 7.67 5.45 -8.79
C SER A 4 7.55 3.91 -8.81
N PRO A 5 8.68 3.17 -8.87
CA PRO A 5 8.66 1.71 -8.79
C PRO A 5 8.00 1.18 -7.52
N LEU A 6 8.12 1.93 -6.42
CA LEU A 6 7.47 1.61 -5.15
C LEU A 6 5.95 1.74 -5.27
N ALA A 7 5.44 2.85 -5.83
CA ALA A 7 4.01 3.02 -6.05
C ALA A 7 3.42 1.90 -6.91
N VAL A 8 4.06 1.57 -8.04
CA VAL A 8 3.62 0.46 -8.90
C VAL A 8 3.55 -0.86 -8.13
N HIS A 9 4.57 -1.15 -7.32
CA HIS A 9 4.62 -2.39 -6.55
C HIS A 9 3.54 -2.45 -5.47
N CYS A 10 3.40 -1.39 -4.66
CA CYS A 10 2.40 -1.32 -3.59
C CYS A 10 0.97 -1.36 -4.16
N THR A 11 0.71 -0.68 -5.28
CA THR A 11 -0.60 -0.78 -5.96
C THR A 11 -0.85 -2.18 -6.51
N SER A 12 0.17 -2.84 -7.08
CA SER A 12 0.03 -4.22 -7.55
C SER A 12 -0.31 -5.17 -6.40
N LEU A 13 0.34 -5.01 -5.24
CA LEU A 13 0.03 -5.78 -4.03
C LEU A 13 -1.43 -5.59 -3.60
N CYS A 14 -1.93 -4.35 -3.59
CA CYS A 14 -3.34 -4.10 -3.30
C CYS A 14 -4.25 -4.86 -4.27
N LEU A 15 -3.96 -4.79 -5.58
CA LEU A 15 -4.78 -5.45 -6.60
C LEU A 15 -4.74 -6.98 -6.48
N ASP A 16 -3.59 -7.56 -6.15
CA ASP A 16 -3.45 -9.00 -5.93
C ASP A 16 -4.31 -9.46 -4.74
N VAL A 17 -4.32 -8.70 -3.64
CA VAL A 17 -5.15 -8.96 -2.46
C VAL A 17 -6.63 -8.82 -2.80
N ILE A 18 -7.02 -7.72 -3.44
CA ILE A 18 -8.40 -7.40 -3.83
C ILE A 18 -8.97 -8.45 -4.81
N SER A 19 -8.14 -8.93 -5.75
CA SER A 19 -8.55 -9.90 -6.76
C SER A 19 -8.71 -11.32 -6.21
N ASN A 20 -8.29 -11.56 -4.96
CA ASN A 20 -8.45 -12.84 -4.30
C ASN A 20 -9.93 -13.06 -3.93
N GLU A 21 -10.48 -14.23 -4.28
CA GLU A 21 -11.86 -14.61 -3.93
C GLU A 21 -12.16 -14.57 -2.43
N LYS A 22 -11.12 -14.69 -1.58
CA LYS A 22 -11.26 -14.63 -0.12
C LYS A 22 -11.42 -13.21 0.41
N PHE A 23 -11.05 -12.20 -0.37
CA PHE A 23 -11.06 -10.80 0.05
C PHE A 23 -12.46 -10.33 0.46
N VAL A 24 -13.49 -10.77 -0.27
CA VAL A 24 -14.90 -10.42 0.03
C VAL A 24 -15.39 -10.95 1.38
N PHE A 25 -14.69 -11.92 1.97
CA PHE A 25 -15.01 -12.49 3.28
C PHE A 25 -14.17 -11.90 4.41
N MET A 26 -13.21 -11.02 4.11
CA MET A 26 -12.42 -10.36 5.13
C MET A 26 -13.26 -9.35 5.90
N THR A 27 -12.96 -9.22 7.18
CA THR A 27 -13.46 -8.15 8.05
C THR A 27 -12.47 -6.99 8.09
N LEU A 28 -12.89 -5.87 8.69
CA LEU A 28 -11.98 -4.75 8.94
C LEU A 28 -10.85 -5.15 9.91
N ASP A 29 -11.15 -6.02 10.87
CA ASP A 29 -10.16 -6.55 11.82
C ASP A 29 -9.13 -7.43 11.09
N ASP A 30 -9.57 -8.27 10.14
CA ASP A 30 -8.63 -9.06 9.32
C ASP A 30 -7.69 -8.17 8.49
N ILE A 31 -8.17 -7.01 8.02
CA ILE A 31 -7.33 -6.04 7.30
C ILE A 31 -6.34 -5.37 8.26
N ASP A 32 -6.77 -4.98 9.47
CA ASP A 32 -5.88 -4.38 10.47
C ASP A 32 -4.80 -5.36 10.93
N ASP A 33 -5.14 -6.65 11.08
CA ASP A 33 -4.22 -7.72 11.42
C ASP A 33 -3.13 -7.93 10.35
N CYS A 34 -3.39 -7.54 9.09
CA CYS A 34 -2.40 -7.56 8.02
C CYS A 34 -1.32 -6.47 8.16
N TYR A 35 -1.45 -5.50 9.09
CA TYR A 35 -0.52 -4.38 9.22
C TYR A 35 0.94 -4.85 9.29
N THR A 36 1.23 -5.83 10.16
CA THR A 36 2.61 -6.28 10.40
C THR A 36 3.22 -6.92 9.15
N ASP A 37 2.44 -7.74 8.45
CA ASP A 37 2.90 -8.43 7.24
C ASP A 37 3.11 -7.44 6.09
N ILE A 38 2.17 -6.52 5.88
CA ILE A 38 2.28 -5.46 4.85
C ILE A 38 3.47 -4.56 5.18
N TYR A 39 3.63 -4.16 6.44
CA TYR A 39 4.76 -3.34 6.88
C TYR A 39 6.09 -4.01 6.52
N GLN A 40 6.24 -5.29 6.84
CA GLN A 40 7.46 -6.04 6.53
C GLN A 40 7.71 -6.11 5.02
N MET A 41 6.69 -6.43 4.22
CA MET A 41 6.80 -6.49 2.76
C MET A 41 7.21 -5.14 2.14
N VAL A 42 6.65 -4.04 2.65
CA VAL A 42 7.00 -2.68 2.20
C VAL A 42 8.42 -2.33 2.63
N TYR A 43 8.78 -2.61 3.90
CA TYR A 43 10.10 -2.33 4.45
C TYR A 43 11.21 -2.97 3.62
N GLU A 44 11.08 -4.27 3.35
CA GLU A 44 12.02 -5.05 2.53
C GLU A 44 12.16 -4.51 1.10
N ARG A 45 11.13 -3.82 0.60
CA ARG A 45 11.13 -3.26 -0.75
C ARG A 45 11.80 -1.90 -0.85
N ILE A 46 11.65 -1.06 0.18
CA ILE A 46 12.31 0.25 0.25
C ILE A 46 13.80 0.06 0.58
N ASP A 47 14.13 -0.95 1.38
CA ASP A 47 15.46 -1.21 1.94
C ASP A 47 16.41 -1.99 1.00
N SER A 48 16.89 -1.35 -0.07
CA SER A 48 18.08 -1.91 -0.76
C SER A 48 19.28 -0.98 -0.87
N LYS A 49 19.19 0.33 -0.58
CA LYS A 49 20.31 1.25 -0.84
C LYS A 49 20.54 2.43 0.12
N GLU A 50 19.59 2.88 0.94
CA GLU A 50 19.79 4.09 1.78
C GLU A 50 19.49 3.89 3.26
N LYS A 51 20.51 4.14 4.10
CA LYS A 51 20.60 3.77 5.52
C LYS A 51 20.05 4.83 6.50
N HIS A 52 18.99 5.55 6.14
CA HIS A 52 18.36 6.49 7.07
C HIS A 52 17.18 5.80 7.79
N SER A 53 17.46 5.09 8.89
CA SER A 53 16.49 4.26 9.65
C SER A 53 15.16 4.97 9.92
N LEU A 54 15.21 6.22 10.40
CA LEU A 54 14.01 6.99 10.74
C LEU A 54 13.16 7.36 9.51
N TYR A 55 13.80 7.70 8.40
CA TYR A 55 13.09 8.02 7.15
C TYR A 55 12.44 6.76 6.59
N LEU A 56 13.19 5.66 6.59
CA LEU A 56 12.74 4.35 6.11
C LEU A 56 11.52 3.86 6.91
N GLU A 57 11.60 3.89 8.24
CA GLU A 57 10.50 3.52 9.14
C GLU A 57 9.26 4.39 8.88
N ALA A 58 9.43 5.71 8.75
CA ALA A 58 8.32 6.63 8.56
C ALA A 58 7.67 6.47 7.16
N LEU A 59 8.47 6.30 6.10
CA LEU A 59 7.96 6.02 4.76
C LEU A 59 7.25 4.67 4.71
N THR A 60 7.82 3.64 5.33
CA THR A 60 7.21 2.30 5.42
C THR A 60 5.86 2.37 6.13
N THR A 61 5.80 3.07 7.27
CA THR A 61 4.58 3.30 8.03
C THR A 61 3.52 3.98 7.17
N LEU A 62 3.88 5.08 6.50
CA LEU A 62 2.97 5.85 5.64
C LEU A 62 2.40 4.98 4.51
N VAL A 63 3.25 4.26 3.80
CA VAL A 63 2.84 3.41 2.68
C VAL A 63 1.96 2.25 3.16
N THR A 64 2.31 1.64 4.30
CA THR A 64 1.51 0.57 4.93
C THR A 64 0.11 1.07 5.27
N GLN A 65 0.00 2.23 5.94
CA GLN A 65 -1.29 2.83 6.25
C GLN A 65 -2.11 3.14 4.99
N LYS A 66 -1.46 3.65 3.93
CA LYS A 66 -2.15 3.91 2.65
C LYS A 66 -2.66 2.62 2.01
N ILE A 67 -1.89 1.53 2.05
CA ILE A 67 -2.33 0.21 1.58
C ILE A 67 -3.57 -0.23 2.35
N LEU A 68 -3.54 -0.17 3.69
CA LEU A 68 -4.69 -0.56 4.52
C LEU A 68 -5.94 0.25 4.19
N VAL A 69 -5.81 1.58 4.02
CA VAL A 69 -6.92 2.44 3.62
C VAL A 69 -7.48 2.04 2.25
N ILE A 70 -6.62 1.70 1.29
CA ILE A 70 -7.04 1.21 -0.02
C ILE A 70 -7.80 -0.12 0.12
N LEU A 71 -7.33 -1.05 0.95
CA LEU A 71 -7.99 -2.32 1.20
C LEU A 71 -9.36 -2.12 1.87
N VAL A 72 -9.45 -1.27 2.89
CA VAL A 72 -10.73 -0.94 3.55
C VAL A 72 -11.71 -0.34 2.55
N ASN A 73 -11.27 0.63 1.73
CA ASN A 73 -12.13 1.23 0.71
C ASN A 73 -12.57 0.21 -0.35
N ALA A 74 -11.68 -0.67 -0.77
CA ALA A 74 -12.00 -1.74 -1.72
C ALA A 74 -13.01 -2.75 -1.14
N LEU A 75 -12.93 -3.04 0.16
CA LEU A 75 -13.87 -3.92 0.86
C LEU A 75 -15.26 -3.27 0.99
N LEU A 76 -15.32 -2.00 1.37
CA LEU A 76 -16.58 -1.27 1.57
C LEU A 76 -17.24 -0.83 0.26
N HIS A 77 -16.44 -0.51 -0.75
CA HIS A 77 -16.88 0.08 -2.02
C HIS A 77 -16.22 -0.60 -3.24
N PRO A 78 -16.48 -1.91 -3.48
CA PRO A 78 -15.80 -2.68 -4.52
C PRO A 78 -16.04 -2.14 -5.94
N SER A 79 -17.14 -1.44 -6.19
CA SER A 79 -17.43 -0.78 -7.48
C SER A 79 -16.60 0.48 -7.75
N GLU A 80 -15.89 1.00 -6.76
CA GLU A 80 -15.09 2.23 -6.85
C GLU A 80 -13.60 1.96 -7.08
N ILE A 81 -13.22 0.68 -7.15
CA ILE A 81 -11.84 0.25 -7.37
C ILE A 81 -11.42 0.65 -8.80
N GLU A 82 -10.54 1.66 -8.87
CA GLU A 82 -10.00 2.16 -10.11
C GLU A 82 -8.46 2.15 -10.02
N PRO A 83 -7.79 1.16 -10.66
CA PRO A 83 -6.35 0.96 -10.52
C PRO A 83 -5.50 2.18 -10.85
N GLY A 84 -5.93 3.02 -11.80
CA GLY A 84 -5.25 4.25 -12.18
C GLY A 84 -5.23 5.28 -11.05
N ARG A 85 -6.38 5.54 -10.42
CA ARG A 85 -6.49 6.37 -9.21
C ARG A 85 -5.70 5.77 -8.05
N MET A 86 -5.80 4.47 -7.79
CA MET A 86 -5.03 3.82 -6.72
C MET A 86 -3.51 4.03 -6.90
N LEU A 87 -3.04 3.93 -8.15
CA LEU A 87 -1.64 4.16 -8.49
C LEU A 87 -1.24 5.62 -8.33
N SER A 88 -2.06 6.55 -8.82
CA SER A 88 -1.82 7.99 -8.66
C SER A 88 -1.75 8.38 -7.19
N ASP A 89 -2.74 7.95 -6.40
CA ASP A 89 -2.84 8.21 -4.97
C ASP A 89 -1.64 7.66 -4.18
N MET A 90 -1.17 6.47 -4.54
CA MET A 90 0.00 5.86 -3.91
C MET A 90 1.27 6.64 -4.24
N ASP A 91 1.43 7.04 -5.51
CA ASP A 91 2.60 7.80 -5.96
C ASP A 91 2.63 9.21 -5.36
N ASP A 92 1.47 9.87 -5.25
CA ASP A 92 1.32 11.16 -4.57
C ASP A 92 1.65 11.05 -3.07
N THR A 93 1.22 9.96 -2.42
CA THR A 93 1.54 9.68 -1.01
C THR A 93 3.05 9.54 -0.81
N ILE A 94 3.72 8.74 -1.64
CA ILE A 94 5.17 8.52 -1.56
C ILE A 94 5.93 9.82 -1.88
N SER A 95 5.51 10.54 -2.91
CA SER A 95 6.15 11.77 -3.37
C SER A 95 6.00 12.93 -2.37
N SER A 96 4.89 12.96 -1.60
CA SER A 96 4.70 13.94 -0.52
C SER A 96 5.67 13.75 0.65
N PHE A 97 6.28 12.57 0.75
CA PHE A 97 7.21 12.20 1.80
C PHE A 97 8.68 12.36 1.38
N THR A 98 8.96 12.49 0.09
CA THR A 98 10.28 12.84 -0.43
C THR A 98 10.49 14.36 -0.40
N PRO A 99 11.60 14.86 0.19
CA PRO A 99 11.92 16.29 0.21
C PRO A 99 12.24 16.87 -1.17
#